data_AF-A0A965LSY7-F1
#
_entry.id   AF-A0A965LSY7-F1
#
_cell.length_a   1.000
_cell.length_b   1.000
_cell.length_c   1.000
_cell.angle_alpha   90.00
_cell.angle_beta   90.00
_cell.angle_gamma   90.00
#
_symmetry.space_group_name_H-M   'P 1'
#
loop_
_entity.id
_entity.type
_entity.pdbx_description
1 polymer ?
#
loop_
_entity_poly.entity_id
_entity_poly.type
_entity_poly.pdbx_seq_one_letter_code
_entity_poly.pdbx_strand_id
1 'polypeptide(L)'
;MPKWRYVTKYENPRYSMESKHSHSGPCQSSPCFFGKWASTMIYKIAYEDQKENLHSLIELDTCTCGLKVESKRLMAIVESPHHRNHTTLEPDPNPQFRGLVGRRLHMPMQDLNKISAVDLKWDRIVKQLMKKEERNA
;
A
#
# COMPACT_ATOMS: atom_id res chain seq x y z
N MET A 1 -14.68 15.66 9.36
CA MET A 1 -14.82 14.91 8.10
C MET A 1 -13.45 14.42 7.66
N PRO A 2 -13.32 13.23 7.05
CA PRO A 2 -12.05 12.73 6.51
C PRO A 2 -11.50 13.71 5.48
N LYS A 3 -10.18 13.95 5.49
CA LYS A 3 -9.50 14.68 4.40
C LYS A 3 -8.85 13.69 3.47
N TRP A 4 -8.85 13.95 2.16
CA TRP A 4 -8.24 13.07 1.18
C TRP A 4 -7.34 13.83 0.21
N ARG A 5 -6.36 13.13 -0.35
CA ARG A 5 -5.50 13.60 -1.44
C ARG A 5 -4.91 12.42 -2.20
N TYR A 6 -4.42 12.66 -3.42
CA TYR A 6 -3.70 11.66 -4.20
C TYR A 6 -2.19 11.82 -4.11
N VAL A 7 -1.50 10.70 -4.07
CA VAL A 7 -0.04 10.59 -4.03
C VAL A 7 0.41 9.92 -5.34
N THR A 8 0.80 10.75 -6.32
CA THR A 8 1.02 10.35 -7.72
C THR A 8 2.17 9.35 -7.91
N LYS A 9 3.17 9.32 -7.02
CA LYS A 9 4.31 8.38 -7.11
C LYS A 9 3.89 6.89 -7.08
N TYR A 10 2.66 6.58 -6.65
CA TYR A 10 2.11 5.22 -6.60
C TYR A 10 1.20 4.87 -7.78
N GLU A 11 0.91 5.82 -8.68
CA GLU A 11 0.11 5.56 -9.89
C GLU A 11 0.90 4.70 -10.89
N ASN A 12 2.24 4.88 -10.94
CA ASN A 12 3.14 4.05 -11.74
C ASN A 12 4.35 3.58 -10.89
N PRO A 13 4.17 2.54 -10.07
CA PRO A 13 5.22 2.00 -9.21
C PRO A 13 6.38 1.40 -10.01
N ARG A 14 6.15 0.91 -11.24
CA ARG A 14 7.21 0.40 -12.12
C ARG A 14 8.24 1.47 -12.47
N TYR A 15 7.78 2.63 -12.93
CA TYR A 15 8.65 3.76 -13.24
C TYR A 15 9.43 4.25 -12.00
N SER A 16 8.78 4.24 -10.84
CA SER A 16 9.42 4.59 -9.57
C SER A 16 10.48 3.59 -9.12
N MET A 17 10.33 2.30 -9.44
CA MET A 17 11.37 1.30 -9.20
C MET A 17 12.56 1.50 -10.15
N GLU A 18 12.30 1.67 -11.45
CA GLU A 18 13.33 1.82 -12.48
C GLU A 18 14.16 3.10 -12.28
N SER A 19 13.53 4.25 -11.97
CA SER A 19 14.23 5.51 -11.68
C SER A 19 15.15 5.44 -10.46
N LYS A 20 14.77 4.71 -9.41
CA LYS A 20 15.63 4.48 -8.25
C LYS A 20 16.82 3.58 -8.57
N HIS A 21 16.64 2.62 -9.48
CA HIS A 21 17.72 1.77 -9.96
C HIS A 21 18.74 2.54 -10.80
N SER A 22 18.31 3.51 -11.62
CA SER A 22 19.21 4.29 -12.49
C SER A 22 20.01 5.38 -11.77
N HIS A 23 19.46 6.01 -10.73
CA HIS A 23 20.13 7.10 -9.98
C HIS A 23 21.15 6.63 -8.94
N SER A 24 21.16 5.34 -8.62
CA SER A 24 22.14 4.75 -7.73
C SER A 24 22.92 3.71 -8.52
N GLY A 25 24.18 4.04 -8.85
CA GLY A 25 25.12 3.13 -9.50
C GLY A 25 25.27 1.79 -8.77
N PRO A 26 26.13 0.88 -9.24
CA PRO A 26 26.28 -0.44 -8.62
C PRO A 26 26.66 -0.29 -7.13
N CYS A 27 25.71 -0.58 -6.23
CA CYS A 27 25.96 -0.49 -4.79
C CYS A 27 26.64 -1.76 -4.30
N GLN A 28 27.92 -1.64 -3.97
CA GLN A 28 28.77 -2.74 -3.54
C GLN A 28 28.87 -2.89 -2.00
N SER A 29 28.20 -2.03 -1.22
CA SER A 29 28.24 -2.09 0.25
C SER A 29 26.88 -2.47 0.87
N SER A 30 26.91 -3.31 1.91
CA SER A 30 25.70 -3.82 2.58
C SER A 30 24.73 -2.73 3.07
N PRO A 31 25.17 -1.61 3.69
CA PRO A 31 24.24 -0.57 4.16
C PRO A 31 23.48 0.12 3.02
N CYS A 32 24.12 0.35 1.88
CA CYS A 32 23.45 0.91 0.71
C CYS A 32 22.45 -0.09 0.11
N PHE A 33 22.81 -1.37 0.06
CA PHE A 33 21.93 -2.44 -0.41
C PHE A 33 20.64 -2.52 0.42
N PHE A 34 20.76 -2.51 1.76
CA PHE A 34 19.58 -2.51 2.65
C PHE A 34 18.71 -1.26 2.48
N GLY A 35 19.31 -0.08 2.35
CA GLY A 35 18.58 1.16 2.08
C GLY A 35 17.83 1.15 0.74
N LYS A 36 18.48 0.66 -0.33
CA LYS A 36 17.88 0.55 -1.67
C LYS A 36 16.74 -0.46 -1.69
N TRP A 37 16.96 -1.66 -1.13
CA TRP A 37 15.97 -2.74 -1.01
C TRP A 37 14.73 -2.34 -0.21
N ALA A 38 14.92 -1.65 0.92
CA ALA A 38 13.81 -1.11 1.72
C ALA A 38 12.95 -0.14 0.95
N SER A 39 13.60 0.76 0.21
CA SER A 39 12.94 1.84 -0.49
C SER A 39 12.20 1.36 -1.74
N THR A 40 12.48 0.15 -2.24
CA THR A 40 11.81 -0.46 -3.40
C THR A 40 10.70 -1.43 -3.00
N MET A 41 10.70 -1.96 -1.76
CA MET A 41 9.68 -2.92 -1.31
C MET A 41 8.25 -2.36 -1.38
N ILE A 42 8.04 -1.11 -0.96
CA ILE A 42 6.73 -0.45 -1.04
C ILE A 42 6.23 -0.38 -2.49
N TYR A 43 7.13 -0.11 -3.45
CA TYR A 43 6.77 -0.04 -4.86
C TYR A 43 6.53 -1.42 -5.47
N LYS A 44 7.31 -2.44 -5.06
CA LYS A 44 7.07 -3.82 -5.46
C LYS A 44 5.65 -4.25 -5.07
N ILE A 45 5.26 -3.94 -3.85
CA ILE A 45 3.93 -4.23 -3.31
C ILE A 45 2.84 -3.47 -4.06
N ALA A 46 3.01 -2.15 -4.24
CA ALA A 46 2.07 -1.35 -5.02
C ALA A 46 1.91 -1.87 -6.46
N TYR A 47 3.00 -2.40 -7.03
CA TYR A 47 3.00 -3.00 -8.36
C TYR A 47 2.29 -4.35 -8.43
N GLU A 48 2.48 -5.22 -7.43
CA GLU A 48 1.73 -6.48 -7.31
C GLU A 48 0.22 -6.21 -7.17
N ASP A 49 -0.14 -5.24 -6.33
CA ASP A 49 -1.51 -4.79 -6.13
C ASP A 49 -2.10 -4.18 -7.41
N GLN A 50 -1.33 -3.38 -8.15
CA GLN A 50 -1.74 -2.85 -9.44
C GLN A 50 -2.02 -3.95 -10.47
N LYS A 51 -1.20 -5.01 -10.54
CA LYS A 51 -1.40 -6.13 -11.47
C LYS A 51 -2.72 -6.86 -11.26
N GLU A 52 -3.12 -6.99 -10.01
CA GLU A 52 -4.36 -7.67 -9.60
C GLU A 52 -5.53 -6.69 -9.44
N ASN A 53 -5.31 -5.39 -9.68
CA ASN A 53 -6.22 -4.29 -9.38
C ASN A 53 -6.79 -4.36 -7.95
N LEU A 54 -5.93 -4.66 -6.98
CA LEU A 54 -6.26 -4.77 -5.56
C LEU A 54 -5.82 -3.54 -4.77
N HIS A 55 -6.68 -3.13 -3.85
CA HIS A 55 -6.48 -1.98 -2.98
C HIS A 55 -6.00 -2.45 -1.61
N SER A 56 -4.90 -1.88 -1.13
CA SER A 56 -4.40 -2.13 0.22
C SER A 56 -3.53 -0.98 0.72
N LEU A 57 -3.10 -1.02 1.98
CA LEU A 57 -2.20 0.00 2.53
C LEU A 57 -0.74 -0.26 2.19
N ILE A 58 -0.08 0.74 1.61
CA ILE A 58 1.37 0.74 1.32
C ILE A 58 2.17 1.68 2.24
N GLU A 59 1.51 2.70 2.77
CA GLU A 59 1.99 3.54 3.86
C GLU A 59 0.83 3.73 4.84
N LEU A 60 1.09 4.32 6.02
CA LEU A 60 0.01 4.67 6.93
C LEU A 60 -1.01 5.55 6.20
N ASP A 61 -2.27 5.08 6.16
CA ASP A 61 -3.41 5.77 5.58
C ASP A 61 -3.33 6.04 4.07
N THR A 62 -2.41 5.38 3.36
CA THR A 62 -2.25 5.53 1.91
C THR A 62 -2.47 4.20 1.21
N CYS A 63 -3.44 4.20 0.30
CA CYS A 63 -3.78 3.08 -0.56
C CYS A 63 -2.77 2.93 -1.70
N THR A 64 -2.65 1.72 -2.22
CA THR A 64 -1.87 1.36 -3.41
C THR A 64 -2.27 2.15 -4.65
N CYS A 65 -3.53 2.58 -4.76
CA CYS A 65 -4.00 3.47 -5.84
C CYS A 65 -3.56 4.95 -5.67
N GLY A 66 -2.72 5.22 -4.66
CA GLY A 66 -2.21 6.55 -4.32
C GLY A 66 -3.18 7.39 -3.48
N LEU A 67 -4.40 6.94 -3.21
CA LEU A 67 -5.33 7.65 -2.34
C LEU A 67 -4.82 7.67 -0.90
N LYS A 68 -4.64 8.86 -0.32
CA LYS A 68 -4.38 9.04 1.11
C LYS A 68 -5.59 9.63 1.80
N VAL A 69 -6.04 9.01 2.90
CA VAL A 69 -7.20 9.46 3.69
C VAL A 69 -6.80 9.73 5.13
N GLU A 70 -6.80 10.99 5.53
CA GLU A 70 -6.50 11.41 6.90
C GLU A 70 -7.77 11.35 7.75
N SER A 71 -7.84 10.34 8.61
CA SER A 71 -9.00 10.10 9.47
C SER A 71 -8.61 9.32 10.74
N LYS A 72 -9.33 9.58 11.84
CA LYS A 72 -9.26 8.74 13.05
C LYS A 72 -10.07 7.46 12.92
N ARG A 73 -10.99 7.37 11.95
CA ARG A 73 -11.83 6.19 11.71
C ARG A 73 -11.03 5.15 10.93
N LEU A 74 -10.92 3.94 11.48
CA LEU A 74 -10.15 2.85 10.88
C LEU A 74 -10.63 2.49 9.46
N MET A 75 -11.95 2.45 9.26
CA MET A 75 -12.58 2.09 7.98
C MET A 75 -12.60 3.21 6.93
N ALA A 76 -12.14 4.42 7.25
CA ALA A 76 -12.30 5.58 6.36
C ALA A 76 -11.61 5.40 5.01
N ILE A 77 -10.50 4.66 4.95
CA ILE A 77 -9.82 4.37 3.69
C ILE A 77 -10.67 3.48 2.79
N VAL A 78 -11.35 2.48 3.34
CA VAL A 78 -12.20 1.54 2.57
C VAL A 78 -13.51 2.18 2.16
N GLU A 79 -14.09 2.99 3.05
CA GLU A 79 -15.36 3.70 2.83
C GLU A 79 -15.23 4.91 1.89
N SER A 80 -14.00 5.27 1.49
CA SER A 80 -13.75 6.43 0.64
C SER A 80 -14.24 6.16 -0.79
N PRO A 81 -15.09 7.02 -1.39
CA PRO A 81 -15.52 6.88 -2.77
C PRO A 81 -14.45 7.32 -3.80
N HIS A 82 -13.29 7.79 -3.31
CA HIS A 82 -12.20 8.33 -4.13
C HIS A 82 -11.15 7.29 -4.52
N HIS A 83 -11.49 5.99 -4.45
CA HIS A 83 -10.61 4.97 -5.01
C HIS A 83 -10.61 5.08 -6.53
N ARG A 84 -9.49 4.71 -7.14
CA ARG A 84 -9.31 4.69 -8.59
C ARG A 84 -8.82 3.33 -9.04
N ASN A 85 -9.27 2.92 -10.21
CA ASN A 85 -8.73 1.75 -10.87
C ASN A 85 -7.23 1.95 -11.13
N HIS A 86 -6.43 0.92 -10.87
CA HIS A 86 -4.98 1.01 -10.97
C HIS A 86 -4.45 1.11 -12.40
N THR A 87 -5.27 0.74 -13.39
CA THR A 87 -4.92 0.77 -14.81
C THR A 87 -5.47 2.01 -15.49
N THR A 88 -6.76 2.31 -15.31
CA THR A 88 -7.41 3.43 -16.01
C THR A 88 -7.26 4.77 -15.28
N LEU A 89 -6.93 4.74 -13.98
CA LEU A 89 -6.93 5.92 -13.09
C LEU A 89 -8.29 6.63 -12.98
N GLU A 90 -9.35 6.00 -13.46
CA GLU A 90 -10.72 6.49 -13.31
C GLU A 90 -11.29 6.08 -11.94
N PRO A 91 -12.31 6.78 -11.42
CA PRO A 91 -12.98 6.39 -10.19
C PRO A 91 -13.44 4.92 -10.24
N ASP A 92 -13.15 4.15 -9.18
CA ASP A 92 -13.59 2.76 -9.07
C ASP A 92 -14.86 2.70 -8.20
N PRO A 93 -16.04 2.36 -8.77
CA PRO A 93 -17.27 2.26 -8.00
C PRO A 93 -17.31 1.01 -7.11
N ASN A 94 -16.48 -0.01 -7.38
CA ASN A 94 -16.44 -1.25 -6.61
C ASN A 94 -14.99 -1.74 -6.40
N PRO A 95 -14.18 -0.97 -5.65
CA PRO A 95 -12.77 -1.28 -5.47
C PRO A 95 -12.62 -2.63 -4.78
N GLN A 96 -11.79 -3.49 -5.37
CA GLN A 96 -11.45 -4.78 -4.80
C GLN A 96 -10.33 -4.59 -3.77
N PHE A 97 -10.50 -5.11 -2.57
CA PHE A 97 -9.51 -4.96 -1.49
C PHE A 97 -8.73 -6.24 -1.28
N ARG A 98 -7.42 -6.12 -1.03
CA ARG A 98 -6.59 -7.28 -0.67
C ARG A 98 -7.05 -7.86 0.68
N GLY A 99 -6.98 -9.17 0.81
CA GLY A 99 -7.18 -9.86 2.09
C GLY A 99 -6.10 -9.56 3.13
N LEU A 100 -6.05 -10.39 4.18
CA LEU A 100 -5.02 -10.33 5.22
C LEU A 100 -3.63 -10.54 4.61
N VAL A 101 -2.65 -9.77 5.07
CA VAL A 101 -1.29 -9.75 4.52
C VAL A 101 -0.22 -10.25 5.49
N GLY A 102 -0.45 -10.18 6.80
CA GLY A 102 0.46 -10.74 7.81
C GLY A 102 1.80 -10.01 7.90
N ARG A 103 2.74 -10.26 6.96
CA ARG A 103 4.09 -9.67 6.90
C ARG A 103 4.49 -9.38 5.46
N ARG A 104 3.97 -8.28 4.90
CA ARG A 104 4.24 -7.90 3.51
C ARG A 104 5.31 -6.81 3.44
N LEU A 105 5.15 -5.77 4.24
CA LEU A 105 6.09 -4.66 4.36
C LEU A 105 7.17 -5.00 5.38
N HIS A 106 8.38 -5.26 4.89
CA HIS A 106 9.57 -5.43 5.73
C HIS A 106 10.26 -4.08 5.91
N MET A 107 10.45 -3.65 7.15
CA MET A 107 11.31 -2.49 7.44
C MET A 107 12.76 -2.96 7.59
N PRO A 108 13.71 -2.41 6.84
CA PRO A 108 15.11 -2.90 6.79
C PRO A 108 15.86 -2.78 8.11
N MET A 109 15.35 -1.98 9.04
CA MET A 109 15.94 -1.73 10.36
C MET A 109 15.16 -2.37 11.50
N GLN A 110 14.12 -3.15 11.20
CA GLN A 110 13.35 -3.85 12.21
C GLN A 110 13.69 -5.34 12.16
N ASP A 111 13.67 -5.95 13.34
CA ASP A 111 13.67 -7.40 13.52
C ASP A 111 12.70 -8.04 12.52
N LEU A 112 13.20 -9.00 11.71
CA LEU A 112 12.41 -9.72 10.70
C LEU A 112 11.20 -10.45 11.30
N ASN A 113 11.18 -10.60 12.63
CA ASN A 113 10.06 -11.14 13.37
C ASN A 113 8.95 -10.12 13.67
N LYS A 114 9.16 -8.83 13.39
CA LYS A 114 8.19 -7.77 13.65
C LYS A 114 7.36 -7.46 12.41
N ILE A 115 6.05 -7.44 12.60
CA ILE A 115 5.10 -7.02 11.57
C ILE A 115 5.10 -5.50 11.47
N SER A 116 5.08 -4.95 10.25
CA SER A 116 4.98 -3.50 10.07
C SER A 116 3.67 -2.94 10.63
N ALA A 117 3.71 -1.69 11.11
CA ALA A 117 2.50 -1.00 11.56
C ALA A 117 1.46 -0.84 10.45
N VAL A 118 1.88 -0.80 9.18
CA VAL A 118 1.01 -0.69 8.01
C VAL A 118 0.23 -1.99 7.80
N ASP A 119 0.92 -3.13 7.79
CA ASP A 119 0.29 -4.44 7.65
C ASP A 119 -0.63 -4.75 8.83
N LEU A 120 -0.20 -4.46 10.06
CA LEU A 120 -1.04 -4.61 11.26
C LEU A 120 -2.33 -3.79 11.15
N LYS A 121 -2.24 -2.57 10.62
CA LYS A 121 -3.41 -1.71 10.42
C LYS A 121 -4.32 -2.26 9.33
N TRP A 122 -3.75 -2.71 8.22
CA TRP A 122 -4.50 -3.33 7.13
C TRP A 122 -5.25 -4.58 7.59
N ASP A 123 -4.57 -5.48 8.29
CA ASP A 123 -5.19 -6.71 8.81
C ASP A 123 -6.35 -6.42 9.77
N ARG A 124 -6.28 -5.32 10.55
CA ARG A 124 -7.40 -4.88 11.39
C ARG A 124 -8.58 -4.36 10.57
N ILE A 125 -8.32 -3.64 9.48
CA ILE A 125 -9.35 -3.16 8.54
C ILE A 125 -10.06 -4.36 7.89
N VAL A 126 -9.30 -5.30 7.33
CA VAL A 126 -9.84 -6.50 6.68
C VAL A 126 -10.68 -7.33 7.67
N LYS A 127 -10.21 -7.52 8.91
CA LYS A 127 -11.01 -8.18 9.94
C LYS A 127 -12.34 -7.47 10.24
N GLN A 128 -12.38 -6.14 10.15
CA GLN A 128 -13.63 -5.40 10.31
C GLN A 128 -14.54 -5.52 9.08
N LEU A 129 -13.97 -5.60 7.88
CA LEU A 129 -14.71 -5.86 6.64
C LEU A 129 -15.41 -7.21 6.69
N MET A 130 -14.67 -8.28 6.98
CA MET A 130 -15.22 -9.64 7.07
C MET A 130 -16.38 -9.70 8.08
N LYS A 131 -16.20 -9.11 9.27
CA LYS A 131 -17.28 -9.01 10.28
C LYS A 131 -18.49 -8.21 9.82
N LYS A 132 -18.31 -7.22 8.94
CA LYS A 132 -19.42 -6.43 8.39
C LYS A 132 -20.17 -7.26 7.35
N GLU A 133 -19.47 -7.99 6.50
CA GLU A 133 -20.04 -8.89 5.50
C GLU A 133 -20.82 -10.02 6.17
N GLU A 134 -20.27 -10.67 7.19
CA GLU A 134 -20.94 -11.72 7.97
C GLU A 134 -22.24 -11.26 8.63
N ARG A 135 -22.35 -9.98 9.03
CA ARG A 135 -23.57 -9.43 9.64
C ARG A 135 -24.63 -9.02 8.62
N ASN A 136 -24.23 -8.85 7.37
CA ASN A 136 -25.10 -8.39 6.28
C ASN A 136 -25.52 -9.55 5.34
N ALA A 137 -24.93 -10.73 5.53
CA ALA A 137 -25.29 -11.98 4.86
C ALA A 137 -26.45 -12.67 5.60
#